data_AF-A0A545URQ5-F1
#
_entry.id   AF-A0A545URQ5-F1
#
_cell.length_a   1.000
_cell.length_b   1.000
_cell.length_c   1.000
_cell.angle_alpha   90.00
_cell.angle_beta   90.00
_cell.angle_gamma   90.00
#
_symmetry.space_group_name_H-M   'P 1'
#
loop_
_entity.id
_entity.type
_entity.pdbx_description
1 polymer ?
#
loop_
_entity_poly.entity_id
_entity_poly.type
_entity_poly.pdbx_seq_one_letter_code
_entity_poly.pdbx_strand_id
1 'polypeptide(L)'
;MSSFAQFTKWLRKKQIQIEVTFAVYMFTPWEKFAFYSIVFLLFSLTFIAAVLYLPHHVTVLAGRVWYYINGESIDVAASARGAVREVLTSGVLDATIPIVTAAETPLVKAEL
;
A
#
# COMPACT_ATOMS: atom_id res chain seq x y z
N MET A 1 13.74 17.06 -39.98
CA MET A 1 13.20 18.14 -39.12
C MET A 1 13.32 17.70 -37.66
N SER A 2 13.92 18.50 -36.79
CA SER A 2 14.24 18.10 -35.42
C SER A 2 13.00 17.74 -34.59
N SER A 3 13.04 16.64 -33.84
CA SER A 3 11.94 16.20 -32.97
C SER A 3 11.54 17.28 -31.95
N PHE A 4 12.51 18.07 -31.47
CA PHE A 4 12.28 19.24 -30.62
C PHE A 4 11.41 20.32 -31.28
N ALA A 5 11.55 20.55 -32.58
CA ALA A 5 10.70 21.51 -33.30
C ALA A 5 9.26 21.01 -33.44
N GLN A 6 9.04 19.70 -33.50
CA GLN A 6 7.68 19.13 -33.52
C GLN A 6 7.03 19.21 -32.13
N PHE A 7 7.81 18.93 -31.07
CA PHE A 7 7.35 19.03 -29.69
C PHE A 7 6.95 20.45 -29.30
N THR A 8 7.77 21.45 -29.64
CA THR A 8 7.45 22.87 -29.38
C THR A 8 6.21 23.34 -30.14
N LYS A 9 6.03 22.90 -31.40
CA LYS A 9 4.80 23.15 -32.17
C LYS A 9 3.57 22.53 -31.49
N TRP A 10 3.70 21.33 -30.96
CA TRP A 10 2.63 20.65 -30.23
C TRP A 10 2.28 21.36 -28.91
N LEU A 11 3.27 21.77 -28.14
CA LEU A 11 3.11 22.55 -26.91
C LEU A 11 2.37 23.86 -27.18
N ARG A 12 2.73 24.58 -28.25
CA ARG A 12 2.04 25.81 -28.64
C ARG A 12 0.55 25.58 -28.91
N LYS A 13 0.20 24.48 -29.58
CA LYS A 13 -1.21 24.11 -29.81
C LYS A 13 -1.94 23.85 -28.48
N LYS A 14 -1.28 23.20 -27.53
CA LYS A 14 -1.85 22.94 -26.19
C LYS A 14 -2.05 24.20 -25.39
N GLN A 15 -1.11 25.14 -25.45
CA GLN A 15 -1.24 26.44 -24.79
C GLN A 15 -2.47 27.20 -25.31
N ILE A 16 -2.63 27.29 -26.64
CA ILE A 16 -3.79 27.97 -27.26
C ILE A 16 -5.10 27.27 -26.89
N GLN A 17 -5.11 25.94 -26.84
CA GLN A 17 -6.29 25.19 -26.42
C GLN A 17 -6.69 25.52 -24.98
N ILE A 18 -5.72 25.62 -24.06
CA ILE A 18 -5.99 26.04 -22.68
C ILE A 18 -6.50 27.49 -22.62
N GLU A 19 -5.91 28.39 -23.41
CA GLU A 19 -6.36 29.79 -23.48
C GLU A 19 -7.82 29.92 -23.94
N VAL A 20 -8.25 29.07 -24.89
CA VAL A 20 -9.63 29.05 -25.40
C VAL A 20 -10.58 28.34 -24.43
N THR A 21 -10.23 27.17 -23.89
CA THR A 21 -11.13 26.39 -23.02
C THR A 21 -11.36 27.03 -21.66
N PHE A 22 -10.35 27.64 -21.07
CA PHE A 22 -10.47 28.30 -19.76
C PHE A 22 -10.79 29.80 -19.88
N ALA A 23 -11.07 30.29 -21.10
CA ALA A 23 -11.28 31.71 -21.40
C ALA A 23 -10.17 32.63 -20.87
N VAL A 24 -8.97 32.08 -20.63
CA VAL A 24 -7.82 32.81 -20.07
C VAL A 24 -7.35 33.92 -21.01
N TYR A 25 -7.76 33.89 -22.29
CA TYR A 25 -7.51 34.99 -23.21
C TYR A 25 -8.19 36.30 -22.78
N MET A 26 -9.34 36.25 -22.10
CA MET A 26 -10.12 37.43 -21.67
C MET A 26 -9.64 38.07 -20.37
N PHE A 27 -8.85 37.34 -19.57
CA PHE A 27 -8.33 37.90 -18.32
C PHE A 27 -7.30 38.99 -18.58
N THR A 28 -7.22 39.94 -17.66
CA THR A 28 -6.14 40.95 -17.69
C THR A 28 -4.79 40.28 -17.42
N PRO A 29 -3.66 40.85 -17.88
CA PRO A 29 -2.34 40.23 -17.73
C PRO A 29 -1.98 39.86 -16.28
N TRP A 30 -2.47 40.64 -15.31
CA TRP A 30 -2.27 40.39 -13.89
C TRP A 30 -3.13 39.23 -13.35
N GLU A 31 -4.38 39.11 -13.79
CA GLU A 31 -5.26 38.01 -13.41
C GLU A 31 -4.80 36.66 -14.00
N LYS A 32 -4.20 36.66 -15.19
CA LYS A 32 -3.60 35.45 -15.78
C LYS A 32 -2.52 34.87 -14.87
N PHE A 33 -1.66 35.73 -14.30
CA PHE A 33 -0.62 35.31 -13.37
C PHE A 33 -1.21 34.68 -12.10
N ALA A 34 -2.26 35.29 -11.53
CA ALA A 34 -2.97 34.74 -10.38
C ALA A 34 -3.57 33.36 -10.69
N PHE A 35 -4.24 33.19 -11.84
CA PHE A 35 -4.82 31.90 -12.24
C PHE A 35 -3.75 30.81 -12.38
N TYR A 36 -2.65 31.09 -13.10
CA TYR A 36 -1.55 30.13 -13.25
C TYR A 36 -0.89 29.81 -11.90
N SER A 37 -0.80 30.76 -10.97
CA SER A 37 -0.24 30.52 -9.64
C SER A 37 -1.10 29.55 -8.82
N ILE A 38 -2.43 29.67 -8.89
CA ILE A 38 -3.37 28.77 -8.20
C ILE A 38 -3.28 27.36 -8.79
N VAL A 39 -3.32 27.24 -10.12
CA VAL A 39 -3.18 25.95 -10.79
C VAL A 39 -1.84 25.31 -10.47
N PHE A 40 -0.76 26.10 -10.48
CA PHE A 40 0.57 25.63 -10.11
C PHE A 40 0.64 25.17 -8.66
N LEU A 41 0.03 25.91 -7.73
CA LEU A 41 -0.02 25.56 -6.31
C LEU A 41 -0.78 24.25 -6.09
N LEU A 42 -1.98 24.13 -6.68
CA LEU A 42 -2.78 22.90 -6.60
C LEU A 42 -2.07 21.71 -7.23
N PHE A 43 -1.43 21.91 -8.38
CA PHE A 43 -0.69 20.87 -9.07
C PHE A 43 0.56 20.47 -8.29
N SER A 44 1.32 21.42 -7.75
CA SER A 44 2.51 21.16 -6.93
C SER A 44 2.14 20.39 -5.66
N LEU A 45 1.09 20.84 -4.96
CA LEU A 45 0.57 20.16 -3.79
C LEU A 45 0.15 18.73 -4.12
N THR A 46 -0.60 18.55 -5.22
CA THR A 46 -1.02 17.23 -5.70
C THR A 46 0.16 16.38 -6.14
N PHE A 47 1.18 16.98 -6.75
CA PHE A 47 2.38 16.27 -7.21
C PHE A 47 3.21 15.77 -6.03
N ILE A 48 3.42 16.60 -5.02
CA ILE A 48 4.12 16.21 -3.79
C ILE A 48 3.32 15.13 -3.05
N ALA A 49 2.01 15.30 -2.95
CA ALA A 49 1.13 14.27 -2.41
C ALA A 49 1.19 12.98 -3.24
N ALA A 50 1.20 13.05 -4.57
CA ALA A 50 1.33 11.90 -5.44
C ALA A 50 2.69 11.22 -5.25
N VAL A 51 3.81 11.94 -5.29
CA VAL A 51 5.13 11.34 -5.11
C VAL A 51 5.27 10.69 -3.72
N LEU A 52 4.69 11.29 -2.67
CA LEU A 52 4.79 10.77 -1.30
C LEU A 52 3.80 9.64 -0.99
N TYR A 53 2.57 9.75 -1.48
CA TYR A 53 1.45 8.87 -1.13
C TYR A 53 1.20 7.79 -2.18
N LEU A 54 1.38 8.12 -3.46
CA LEU A 54 1.15 7.17 -4.55
C LEU A 54 2.03 5.91 -4.47
N PRO A 55 3.33 5.92 -4.07
CA PRO A 55 4.08 4.66 -3.91
C PRO A 55 3.46 3.73 -2.85
N HIS A 56 2.93 4.29 -1.75
CA HIS A 56 2.22 3.50 -0.76
C HIS A 56 0.92 2.88 -1.33
N HIS A 57 0.19 3.62 -2.17
CA HIS A 57 -1.03 3.12 -2.81
C HIS A 57 -0.77 2.13 -3.95
N VAL A 58 0.28 2.37 -4.74
CA VAL A 58 0.67 1.53 -5.88
C VAL A 58 1.20 0.19 -5.39
N THR A 59 1.92 0.13 -4.27
CA THR A 59 2.39 -1.15 -3.68
C THR A 59 1.25 -2.02 -3.19
N VAL A 60 0.22 -1.44 -2.55
CA VAL A 60 -0.99 -2.17 -2.13
C VAL A 60 -1.76 -2.70 -3.34
N LEU A 61 -1.91 -1.87 -4.37
CA LEU A 61 -2.63 -2.26 -5.59
C LEU A 61 -1.84 -3.30 -6.41
N ALA A 62 -0.52 -3.16 -6.49
CA ALA A 62 0.38 -4.10 -7.14
C ALA A 62 0.40 -5.46 -6.43
N GLY A 63 0.38 -5.50 -5.09
CA GLY A 63 0.27 -6.74 -4.33
C GLY A 63 -1.04 -7.49 -4.60
N ARG A 64 -2.15 -6.75 -4.76
CA ARG A 64 -3.44 -7.32 -5.18
C ARG A 64 -3.41 -7.81 -6.64
N VAL A 65 -2.86 -7.04 -7.56
CA VAL A 65 -2.75 -7.43 -8.98
C VAL A 65 -1.81 -8.63 -9.13
N TRP A 66 -0.74 -8.70 -8.35
CA TRP A 66 0.17 -9.84 -8.27
C TRP A 66 -0.55 -11.12 -7.80
N TYR A 67 -1.48 -10.99 -6.84
CA TYR A 67 -2.33 -12.09 -6.37
C TYR A 67 -3.26 -12.63 -7.48
N TYR A 68 -3.81 -11.75 -8.33
CA TYR A 68 -4.67 -12.18 -9.44
C TYR A 68 -3.89 -12.71 -10.65
N ILE A 69 -2.68 -12.21 -10.93
CA ILE A 69 -1.87 -12.62 -12.08
C ILE A 69 -1.13 -13.94 -11.82
N ASN A 70 -0.66 -14.20 -10.60
CA ASN A 70 0.11 -15.42 -10.30
C ASN A 70 -0.75 -16.65 -10.01
N GLY A 71 -2.07 -16.56 -10.16
CA GLY A 71 -2.93 -17.71 -10.43
C GLY A 71 -3.02 -18.78 -9.34
N GLU A 72 -2.39 -18.62 -8.18
CA GLU A 72 -2.55 -19.53 -7.06
C GLU A 72 -3.32 -18.84 -5.95
N SER A 73 -4.54 -19.30 -5.76
CA SER A 73 -5.37 -19.07 -4.58
C SER A 73 -4.70 -19.63 -3.33
N ILE A 74 -3.58 -19.03 -2.90
CA ILE A 74 -3.21 -19.09 -1.50
C ILE A 74 -4.08 -18.03 -0.85
N ASP A 75 -5.33 -18.44 -0.60
CA ASP A 75 -6.21 -17.76 0.35
C ASP A 75 -5.35 -17.53 1.59
N VAL A 76 -4.92 -16.29 1.81
CA VAL A 76 -4.07 -15.94 2.96
C VAL A 76 -4.80 -16.32 4.25
N ALA A 77 -6.14 -16.42 4.23
CA ALA A 77 -6.91 -17.01 5.31
C ALA A 77 -6.72 -18.54 5.42
N ALA A 78 -6.56 -19.29 4.33
CA ALA A 78 -6.25 -20.72 4.35
C ALA A 78 -4.80 -21.01 4.75
N SER A 79 -3.82 -20.22 4.29
CA SER A 79 -2.41 -20.35 4.72
C SER A 79 -2.23 -19.93 6.18
N ALA A 80 -2.90 -18.85 6.63
CA ALA A 80 -2.94 -18.48 8.04
C ALA A 80 -3.65 -19.55 8.87
N ARG A 81 -4.76 -20.14 8.40
CA ARG A 81 -5.41 -21.29 9.06
C ARG A 81 -4.50 -22.51 9.10
N GLY A 82 -3.71 -22.77 8.06
CA GLY A 82 -2.73 -23.86 8.00
C GLY A 82 -1.62 -23.68 9.03
N ALA A 83 -1.01 -22.50 9.07
CA ALA A 83 0.02 -22.15 10.07
C ALA A 83 -0.53 -22.16 11.51
N VAL A 84 -1.75 -21.66 11.73
CA VAL A 84 -2.42 -21.73 13.03
C VAL A 84 -2.74 -23.18 13.41
N ARG A 85 -3.15 -24.02 12.46
CA ARG A 85 -3.38 -25.46 12.71
C ARG A 85 -2.09 -26.18 13.08
N GLU A 86 -1.00 -25.85 12.40
CA GLU A 86 0.33 -26.42 12.65
C GLU A 86 0.86 -26.04 14.04
N VAL A 87 0.67 -24.77 14.44
CA VAL A 87 0.97 -24.29 15.81
C VAL A 87 0.06 -24.95 16.85
N LEU A 88 -1.22 -25.17 16.56
CA LEU A 88 -2.13 -25.87 17.45
C LEU A 88 -1.76 -27.36 17.60
N THR A 89 -1.34 -28.05 16.53
CA THR A 89 -0.91 -29.45 16.61
C THR A 89 0.45 -29.62 17.26
N SER A 90 1.37 -28.68 17.08
CA SER A 90 2.68 -28.69 17.73
C SER A 90 2.59 -28.25 19.21
N GLY A 91 1.64 -27.38 19.56
CA GLY A 91 1.35 -26.99 20.94
C GLY A 91 0.59 -28.04 21.77
N VAL A 92 -0.09 -29.01 21.15
CA VAL A 92 -0.73 -30.12 21.85
C VAL A 92 0.27 -31.18 22.35
N LEU A 93 1.49 -31.20 21.81
CA LEU A 93 2.55 -32.12 22.29
C LEU A 93 3.23 -31.63 23.58
N ASP A 94 3.11 -30.34 23.94
CA ASP A 94 3.70 -29.77 25.15
C ASP A 94 2.74 -29.76 26.36
N ALA A 95 1.46 -30.06 26.15
CA ALA A 95 0.43 -30.04 27.20
C ALA A 95 0.10 -31.43 27.78
N THR A 96 1.02 -32.40 27.70
CA THR A 96 0.92 -33.62 28.54
C THR A 96 1.70 -33.38 29.82
N ILE A 97 1.12 -32.61 30.74
CA ILE A 97 1.55 -32.59 32.14
C ILE A 97 1.27 -34.01 32.69
N PRO A 98 2.28 -34.78 33.13
CA PRO A 98 2.05 -36.06 33.79
C PRO A 98 1.54 -35.75 35.21
N ILE A 99 0.22 -35.74 35.41
CA ILE A 99 -0.39 -35.70 36.76
C ILE A 99 -0.66 -37.12 37.29
N VAL A 100 -0.27 -38.17 36.57
CA VAL A 100 -0.50 -39.55 37.00
C VAL A 100 0.82 -40.23 37.33
N THR A 101 0.98 -40.50 38.63
CA THR A 101 1.79 -41.59 39.20
C THR A 101 3.31 -41.39 39.28
N ALA A 102 3.74 -40.88 40.43
CA ALA A 102 4.94 -41.36 41.14
C ALA A 102 4.49 -41.62 42.59
N ALA A 103 3.90 -42.76 42.89
CA ALA A 103 4.56 -44.01 43.29
C ALA A 103 5.45 -43.83 44.52
N GLU A 104 5.00 -44.47 45.60
CA GLU A 104 5.50 -44.51 46.97
C GLU A 104 7.00 -44.85 47.11
N THR A 105 7.65 -44.32 48.14
CA THR A 105 8.78 -44.98 48.82
C THR A 105 8.80 -44.54 50.30
N PRO A 106 9.19 -45.42 51.25
CA PRO A 106 8.58 -45.47 52.57
C PRO A 106 9.44 -44.89 53.70
N LEU A 107 8.78 -44.70 54.85
CA LEU A 107 9.30 -44.58 56.22
C LEU A 107 10.11 -43.34 56.59
N VAL A 108 9.44 -42.41 57.29
CA VAL A 108 9.97 -41.85 58.55
C VAL A 108 8.85 -41.86 59.60
N LYS A 109 9.14 -42.54 60.71
CA LYS A 109 8.39 -42.63 61.95
C LYS A 109 8.66 -41.38 62.81
N ALA A 110 7.61 -40.67 63.25
CA ALA A 110 7.50 -39.68 64.34
C ALA A 110 6.31 -38.74 64.00
N GLU A 111 5.31 -38.42 64.81
CA GLU A 111 4.94 -38.62 66.21
C GLU A 111 3.41 -38.44 66.32
N LEU A 112 2.85 -38.90 67.45
CA LEU A 112 1.46 -38.87 67.95
C LEU A 112 0.52 -40.01 67.50
#